data_AF-A0A1W9HZZ8-F1
#
_entry.id   AF-A0A1W9HZZ8-F1
#
_cell.length_a   1.000
_cell.length_b   1.000
_cell.length_c   1.000
_cell.angle_alpha   90.00
_cell.angle_beta   90.00
_cell.angle_gamma   90.00
#
_symmetry.space_group_name_H-M   'P 1'
#
loop_
_entity.id
_entity.type
_entity.pdbx_description
1 polymer ?
#
loop_
_entity_poly.entity_id
_entity_poly.type
_entity_poly.pdbx_seq_one_letter_code
_entity_poly.pdbx_strand_id
1 'polypeptide(L)'
;MKNWNVVNITASIAWIIAALVSANAGLAAITAALNSQMNSASGFAMGAAFATVALFALWQALRQKLRAPSPAQATPLWPAPAADAALHPAPPMRTLSVDEALAALQAAGVLRPHEIDAGELAAVLAGEGVSDDGSADSYDIAHALAALAERRTTPLSRVAVFHDQVEMDETALSAIVHAFARLSVAEVAQLQFRFGTGKPRAAHVSFTSAGRRCDLDFTFHAKNLPGDFFGPLARFFQQADHGPPFALGGFDNLVLLTRMTDEQLETLNATLDPGMTWFEPLAPGA
;
A
#
# COMPACT_ATOMS: atom_id res chain seq x y z
N MET A 1 11.26 27.17 25.38
CA MET A 1 11.43 25.84 26.02
C MET A 1 11.90 24.87 24.93
N LYS A 2 13.21 24.83 24.69
CA LYS A 2 14.16 23.73 25.02
C LYS A 2 14.00 22.46 24.16
N ASN A 3 14.52 22.52 22.93
CA ASN A 3 15.52 21.63 22.31
C ASN A 3 15.72 20.20 22.88
N TRP A 4 14.68 19.37 23.05
CA TRP A 4 14.85 18.01 23.60
C TRP A 4 14.56 16.84 22.65
N ASN A 5 14.01 17.05 21.44
CA ASN A 5 13.62 15.92 20.56
C ASN A 5 14.52 15.66 19.34
N VAL A 6 15.28 16.64 18.86
CA VAL A 6 16.08 16.44 17.63
C VAL A 6 17.38 15.67 17.92
N VAL A 7 17.98 15.84 19.10
CA VAL A 7 19.24 15.17 19.45
C VAL A 7 19.05 13.67 19.70
N ASN A 8 17.91 13.24 20.27
CA ASN A 8 17.65 11.82 20.53
C ASN A 8 17.33 11.02 19.26
N ILE A 9 16.56 11.57 18.32
CA ILE A 9 16.22 10.86 17.08
C ILE A 9 17.46 10.71 16.18
N THR A 10 18.27 11.77 16.08
CA THR A 10 19.50 11.74 15.27
C THR A 10 20.54 10.80 15.88
N ALA A 11 20.64 10.74 17.22
CA ALA A 11 21.50 9.78 17.91
C ALA A 11 20.99 8.34 17.72
N SER A 12 19.68 8.08 17.84
CA SER A 12 19.12 6.74 17.62
C SER A 12 19.31 6.23 16.19
N ILE A 13 19.15 7.10 15.18
CA ILE A 13 19.40 6.74 13.78
C ILE A 13 20.89 6.48 13.54
N ALA A 14 21.78 7.31 14.09
CA ALA A 14 23.23 7.09 14.00
C ALA A 14 23.67 5.78 14.67
N TRP A 15 23.06 5.41 15.81
CA TRP A 15 23.31 4.13 16.48
C TRP A 15 22.79 2.93 15.68
N ILE A 16 21.61 3.03 15.05
CA ILE A 16 21.04 1.97 14.20
C ILE A 16 21.90 1.79 12.93
N ILE A 17 22.33 2.89 12.29
CA ILE A 17 23.22 2.84 11.14
C ILE A 17 24.59 2.27 11.53
N ALA A 18 25.17 2.68 12.67
CA ALA A 18 26.43 2.13 13.17
C ALA A 18 26.32 0.63 13.50
N ALA A 19 25.19 0.19 14.05
CA ALA A 19 24.91 -1.23 14.32
C ALA A 19 24.75 -2.04 13.03
N LEU A 20 24.05 -1.51 12.01
CA LEU A 20 23.89 -2.16 10.71
C LEU A 20 25.21 -2.21 9.92
N VAL A 21 26.01 -1.14 9.94
CA VAL A 21 27.34 -1.11 9.31
C VAL A 21 28.29 -2.09 10.02
N SER A 22 28.24 -2.16 11.34
CA SER A 22 29.04 -3.13 12.12
C SER A 22 28.58 -4.57 11.90
N ALA A 23 27.28 -4.81 11.73
CA ALA A 23 26.73 -6.12 11.41
C ALA A 23 27.11 -6.57 9.99
N ASN A 24 27.05 -5.68 8.99
CA ASN A 24 27.49 -5.97 7.62
C ASN A 24 29.01 -6.16 7.53
N ALA A 25 29.80 -5.35 8.25
CA ALA A 25 31.24 -5.53 8.33
C ALA A 25 31.61 -6.85 9.04
N GLY A 26 30.86 -7.21 10.09
CA GLY A 26 30.99 -8.50 10.78
C GLY A 26 30.64 -9.68 9.88
N LEU A 27 29.55 -9.58 9.11
CA LEU A 27 29.13 -10.63 8.17
C LEU A 27 30.13 -10.77 7.01
N ALA A 28 30.66 -9.66 6.49
CA ALA A 28 31.70 -9.67 5.47
C ALA A 28 33.04 -10.24 5.99
N ALA A 29 33.42 -9.93 7.24
CA ALA A 29 34.61 -10.49 7.88
C ALA A 29 34.45 -11.98 8.20
N ILE A 30 33.26 -12.43 8.63
CA ILE A 30 32.93 -13.85 8.84
C ILE A 30 32.97 -14.59 7.50
N THR A 31 32.40 -14.01 6.44
CA THR A 31 32.42 -14.60 5.10
C THR A 31 33.84 -14.65 4.53
N ALA A 32 34.65 -13.61 4.76
CA ALA A 32 36.07 -13.61 4.40
C ALA A 32 36.89 -14.61 5.22
N ALA A 33 36.61 -14.79 6.52
CA ALA A 33 37.25 -15.77 7.38
C ALA A 33 36.83 -17.22 7.04
N LEU A 34 35.59 -17.43 6.59
CA LEU A 34 35.11 -18.72 6.07
C LEU A 34 35.73 -19.04 4.71
N ASN A 35 35.92 -18.04 3.84
CA ASN A 35 36.53 -18.23 2.51
C ASN A 35 38.07 -18.33 2.54
N SER A 36 38.73 -17.75 3.55
CA SER A 36 40.18 -17.87 3.77
C SER A 36 40.48 -19.02 4.75
N GLN A 37 40.53 -20.24 4.23
CA GLN A 37 40.98 -21.47 4.89
C GLN A 37 40.98 -21.48 6.45
N MET A 38 39.94 -22.11 7.00
CA MET A 38 39.71 -22.48 8.41
C MET A 38 40.80 -23.38 9.07
N ASN A 39 42.10 -23.17 8.82
CA ASN A 39 43.18 -23.97 9.40
C ASN A 39 44.19 -23.19 10.24
N SER A 40 43.96 -21.90 10.51
CA SER A 40 44.78 -21.15 11.48
C SER A 40 43.96 -20.80 12.73
N ALA A 41 44.53 -21.10 13.90
CA ALA A 41 43.93 -20.82 15.21
C ALA A 41 43.63 -19.32 15.39
N SER A 42 44.36 -18.44 14.70
CA SER A 42 44.14 -16.99 14.69
C SER A 42 42.87 -16.57 13.93
N GLY A 43 42.54 -17.22 12.80
CA GLY A 43 41.32 -16.93 12.04
C GLY A 43 40.04 -17.30 12.80
N PHE A 44 40.06 -18.46 13.47
CA PHE A 44 38.96 -18.89 14.34
C PHE A 44 38.79 -17.98 15.57
N ALA A 45 39.90 -17.60 16.22
CA ALA A 45 39.85 -16.71 17.38
C ALA A 45 39.28 -15.34 17.02
N MET A 46 39.63 -14.80 15.85
CA MET A 46 39.13 -13.51 15.39
C MET A 46 37.65 -13.57 15.01
N GLY A 47 37.21 -14.63 14.30
CA GLY A 47 35.79 -14.85 13.99
C GLY A 47 34.92 -15.01 15.24
N ALA A 48 35.40 -15.76 16.24
CA ALA A 48 34.72 -15.93 17.52
C ALA A 48 34.62 -14.63 18.31
N ALA A 49 35.67 -13.78 18.28
CA ALA A 49 35.64 -12.46 18.91
C ALA A 49 34.57 -11.55 18.30
N PHE A 50 34.46 -11.51 16.97
CA PHE A 50 33.43 -10.70 16.29
C PHE A 50 32.01 -11.22 16.55
N ALA A 51 31.80 -12.54 16.53
CA ALA A 51 30.51 -13.13 16.86
C ALA A 51 30.07 -12.81 18.30
N THR A 52 31.02 -12.83 19.24
CA THR A 52 30.76 -12.49 20.66
C THR A 52 30.37 -11.03 20.82
N VAL A 53 31.04 -10.10 20.13
CA VAL A 53 30.69 -8.67 20.15
C VAL A 53 29.32 -8.43 19.52
N ALA A 54 28.99 -9.10 18.41
CA ALA A 54 27.68 -8.99 17.76
C ALA A 54 26.55 -9.51 18.67
N LEU A 55 26.75 -10.66 19.32
CA LEU A 55 25.80 -11.21 20.28
C LEU A 55 25.63 -10.32 21.51
N PHE A 56 26.72 -9.73 22.01
CA PHE A 56 26.65 -8.79 23.14
C PHE A 56 25.92 -7.49 22.77
N ALA A 57 26.14 -6.96 21.57
CA ALA A 57 25.42 -5.79 21.06
C ALA A 57 23.91 -6.09 20.89
N LEU A 58 23.57 -7.25 20.34
CA LEU A 58 22.17 -7.70 20.20
C LEU A 58 21.50 -7.86 21.58
N TRP A 59 22.21 -8.45 22.54
CA TRP A 59 21.74 -8.61 23.91
C TRP A 59 21.55 -7.26 24.63
N GLN A 60 22.45 -6.30 24.43
CA GLN A 60 22.30 -4.93 24.94
C GLN A 60 21.07 -4.24 24.33
N ALA A 61 20.86 -4.37 23.02
CA ALA A 61 19.69 -3.81 22.33
C ALA A 61 18.37 -4.43 22.84
N LEU A 62 18.32 -5.75 23.03
CA LEU A 62 17.17 -6.44 23.62
C LEU A 62 16.93 -6.00 25.07
N ARG A 63 17.98 -5.87 25.88
CA ARG A 63 17.86 -5.35 27.25
C ARG A 63 17.36 -3.91 27.28
N GLN A 64 17.81 -3.04 26.36
CA GLN A 64 17.30 -1.67 26.26
C GLN A 64 15.83 -1.65 25.85
N LYS A 65 15.41 -2.52 24.92
CA LYS A 65 14.00 -2.65 24.52
C LYS A 65 13.11 -3.18 25.64
N LEU A 66 13.62 -4.07 26.49
CA LEU A 66 12.91 -4.64 27.64
C LEU A 66 12.95 -3.76 28.90
N ARG A 67 13.94 -2.87 29.02
CA ARG A 67 14.08 -1.92 30.14
C ARG A 67 13.59 -0.52 29.81
N ALA A 68 13.30 -0.23 28.54
CA ALA A 68 12.58 0.97 28.18
C ALA A 68 11.23 0.90 28.92
N PRO A 69 10.93 1.82 29.85
CA PRO A 69 9.58 1.91 30.37
C PRO A 69 8.68 2.07 29.15
N SER A 70 7.62 1.25 29.07
CA SER A 70 6.53 1.52 28.13
C SER A 70 6.24 3.01 28.24
N PRO A 71 6.31 3.79 27.13
CA PRO A 71 6.08 5.22 27.23
C PRO A 71 4.76 5.34 27.98
N ALA A 72 4.79 6.02 29.14
CA ALA A 72 3.58 6.32 29.88
C ALA A 72 2.60 6.81 28.82
N GLN A 73 1.50 6.07 28.62
CA GLN A 73 0.49 6.43 27.64
C GLN A 73 0.18 7.89 27.93
N ALA A 74 0.68 8.78 27.08
CA ALA A 74 0.31 10.17 27.16
C ALA A 74 -1.17 10.12 26.85
N THR A 75 -2.00 10.24 27.89
CA THR A 75 -3.44 10.36 27.75
C THR A 75 -3.64 11.40 26.66
N PRO A 76 -4.24 11.05 25.52
CA PRO A 76 -4.43 12.01 24.46
C PRO A 76 -5.12 13.24 25.06
N LEU A 77 -4.62 14.45 24.77
CA LEU A 77 -5.25 15.71 25.18
C LEU A 77 -6.61 15.94 24.48
N TRP A 78 -7.06 14.98 23.69
CA TRP A 78 -8.40 14.90 23.18
C TRP A 78 -9.31 14.45 24.31
N PRO A 79 -10.47 15.10 24.54
CA PRO A 79 -11.47 14.54 25.44
C PRO A 79 -11.68 13.09 25.02
N ALA A 80 -11.56 12.15 25.95
CA ALA A 80 -11.95 10.78 25.69
C ALA A 80 -13.34 10.84 25.04
N PRO A 81 -13.55 10.20 23.88
CA PRO A 81 -14.90 10.11 23.33
C PRO A 81 -15.80 9.63 24.47
N ALA A 82 -16.90 10.35 24.70
CA ALA A 82 -17.79 10.07 25.80
C ALA A 82 -18.01 8.56 25.88
N ALA A 83 -17.83 7.97 27.06
CA ALA A 83 -17.87 6.52 27.29
C ALA A 83 -19.23 5.87 26.93
N ASP A 84 -20.17 6.65 26.39
CA ASP A 84 -21.51 6.25 25.95
C ASP A 84 -21.67 6.23 24.42
N ALA A 85 -20.61 6.47 23.63
CA ALA A 85 -20.61 5.97 22.26
C ALA A 85 -20.49 4.45 22.37
N ALA A 86 -21.61 3.77 22.51
CA ALA A 86 -21.69 2.33 22.32
C ALA A 86 -20.83 2.02 21.09
N LEU A 87 -19.75 1.28 21.30
CA LEU A 87 -19.02 0.62 20.23
C LEU A 87 -20.08 -0.27 19.59
N HIS A 88 -20.79 0.27 18.60
CA HIS A 88 -21.67 -0.53 17.78
C HIS A 88 -20.77 -1.64 17.26
N PRO A 89 -21.05 -2.92 17.59
CA PRO A 89 -20.27 -4.00 17.01
C PRO A 89 -20.33 -3.76 15.51
N ALA A 90 -19.16 -3.69 14.87
CA ALA A 90 -19.10 -3.65 13.41
C ALA A 90 -20.01 -4.78 12.92
N PRO A 91 -20.91 -4.52 11.95
CA PRO A 91 -21.71 -5.60 11.39
C PRO A 91 -20.75 -6.72 10.97
N PRO A 92 -21.11 -7.99 11.23
CA PRO A 92 -20.23 -9.10 10.89
C PRO A 92 -19.94 -9.04 9.39
N MET A 93 -18.66 -8.95 9.03
CA MET A 93 -18.24 -8.98 7.63
C MET A 93 -18.81 -10.23 6.98
N ARG A 94 -19.48 -10.05 5.84
CA ARG A 94 -20.00 -11.17 5.07
C ARG A 94 -18.84 -11.95 4.45
N THR A 95 -18.77 -13.23 4.74
CA THR A 95 -17.90 -14.15 4.00
C THR A 95 -18.65 -14.71 2.79
N LEU A 96 -17.94 -14.85 1.67
CA LEU A 96 -18.44 -15.41 0.43
C LEU A 96 -17.60 -16.62 0.05
N SER A 97 -18.19 -17.65 -0.54
CA SER A 97 -17.39 -18.64 -1.25
C SER A 97 -16.67 -17.99 -2.45
N VAL A 98 -15.58 -18.60 -2.92
CA VAL A 98 -14.81 -18.12 -4.09
C VAL A 98 -15.70 -17.89 -5.32
N ASP A 99 -16.65 -18.79 -5.58
CA ASP A 99 -17.57 -18.69 -6.70
C ASP A 99 -18.57 -17.53 -6.53
N GLU A 100 -19.08 -17.32 -5.31
CA GLU A 100 -19.96 -16.19 -5.00
C GLU A 100 -19.22 -14.85 -5.13
N ALA A 101 -17.98 -14.78 -4.67
CA ALA A 101 -17.13 -13.61 -4.81
C ALA A 101 -16.88 -13.27 -6.28
N LEU A 102 -16.53 -14.25 -7.11
CA LEU A 102 -16.36 -14.04 -8.56
C LEU A 102 -17.66 -13.60 -9.23
N ALA A 103 -18.77 -14.24 -8.89
CA ALA A 103 -20.08 -13.86 -9.43
C ALA A 103 -20.43 -12.41 -9.05
N ALA A 104 -20.17 -11.99 -7.81
CA ALA A 104 -20.40 -10.63 -7.35
C ALA A 104 -19.54 -9.61 -8.12
N LEU A 105 -18.23 -9.87 -8.25
CA LEU A 105 -17.31 -8.99 -8.97
C LEU A 105 -17.65 -8.88 -10.46
N GLN A 106 -18.09 -9.97 -11.10
CA GLN A 106 -18.51 -9.97 -12.50
C GLN A 106 -19.86 -9.26 -12.69
N ALA A 107 -20.83 -9.50 -11.80
CA ALA A 107 -22.15 -8.86 -11.85
C ALA A 107 -22.05 -7.33 -11.69
N ALA A 108 -21.19 -6.87 -10.80
CA ALA A 108 -20.88 -5.45 -10.62
C ALA A 108 -20.01 -4.86 -11.75
N GLY A 109 -19.49 -5.69 -12.65
CA GLY A 109 -18.64 -5.26 -13.73
C GLY A 109 -17.20 -4.90 -13.32
N VAL A 110 -16.77 -5.21 -12.09
CA VAL A 110 -15.38 -5.05 -11.62
C VAL A 110 -14.44 -5.98 -12.40
N LEU A 111 -14.91 -7.20 -12.69
CA LEU A 111 -14.20 -8.16 -13.56
C LEU A 111 -15.00 -8.41 -14.83
N ARG A 112 -14.31 -8.75 -15.92
CA ARG A 112 -14.98 -9.34 -17.09
C ARG A 112 -15.31 -10.81 -16.82
N PRO A 113 -16.36 -11.34 -17.47
CA PRO A 113 -16.59 -12.79 -17.49
C PRO A 113 -15.32 -13.52 -17.93
N HIS A 114 -14.91 -14.53 -17.16
CA HIS A 114 -13.73 -15.36 -17.42
C HIS A 114 -12.37 -14.63 -17.42
N GLU A 115 -12.28 -13.42 -16.87
CA GLU A 115 -11.00 -12.72 -16.71
C GLU A 115 -10.07 -13.40 -15.71
N ILE A 116 -10.67 -13.92 -14.65
CA ILE A 116 -10.08 -14.75 -13.61
C ILE A 116 -11.03 -15.94 -13.42
N ASP A 117 -10.48 -17.13 -13.19
CA ASP A 117 -11.24 -18.31 -12.82
C ASP A 117 -11.18 -18.61 -11.32
N ALA A 118 -12.09 -19.47 -10.83
CA ALA A 118 -12.19 -19.82 -9.43
C ALA A 118 -10.91 -20.48 -8.88
N GLY A 119 -10.20 -21.25 -9.71
CA GLY A 119 -8.95 -21.89 -9.31
C GLY A 119 -7.83 -20.88 -9.11
N GLU A 120 -7.72 -19.89 -10.00
CA GLU A 120 -6.77 -18.79 -9.90
C GLU A 120 -7.03 -17.95 -8.64
N LEU A 121 -8.28 -17.56 -8.39
CA LEU A 121 -8.63 -16.80 -7.19
C LEU A 121 -8.37 -17.61 -5.90
N ALA A 122 -8.79 -18.87 -5.86
CA ALA A 122 -8.56 -19.74 -4.70
C ALA A 122 -7.07 -19.96 -4.42
N ALA A 123 -6.25 -20.14 -5.46
CA ALA A 123 -4.81 -20.32 -5.30
C ALA A 123 -4.12 -19.09 -4.71
N VAL A 124 -4.59 -17.88 -5.07
CA VAL A 124 -4.09 -16.64 -4.48
C VAL A 124 -4.54 -16.49 -3.03
N LEU A 125 -5.82 -16.70 -2.74
CA LEU A 125 -6.36 -16.63 -1.38
C LEU A 125 -5.64 -17.60 -0.42
N ALA A 126 -5.39 -18.83 -0.86
CA ALA A 126 -4.62 -19.80 -0.09
C ALA A 126 -3.15 -19.39 0.07
N GLY A 127 -2.53 -18.87 -0.99
CA GLY A 127 -1.12 -18.46 -0.99
C GLY A 127 -0.80 -17.24 -0.12
N GLU A 128 -1.76 -16.33 0.05
CA GLU A 128 -1.64 -15.16 0.92
C GLU A 128 -1.98 -15.49 2.39
N GLY A 129 -2.39 -16.73 2.70
CA GLY A 129 -2.81 -17.14 4.05
C GLY A 129 -4.13 -16.48 4.48
N VAL A 130 -4.94 -16.10 3.49
CA VAL A 130 -6.12 -15.25 3.63
C VAL A 130 -7.39 -16.09 3.84
N SER A 131 -7.39 -17.36 3.40
CA SER A 131 -8.53 -18.27 3.65
C SER A 131 -8.10 -19.74 3.72
N ASP A 132 -8.31 -20.38 4.87
CA ASP A 132 -8.11 -21.82 5.07
C ASP A 132 -9.40 -22.64 4.81
N ASP A 133 -10.57 -22.00 4.86
CA ASP A 133 -11.88 -22.67 4.78
C ASP A 133 -12.60 -22.51 3.43
N GLY A 134 -11.97 -21.81 2.47
CA GLY A 134 -12.51 -21.57 1.14
C GLY A 134 -13.58 -20.47 1.09
N SER A 135 -13.74 -19.71 2.17
CA SER A 135 -14.53 -18.47 2.20
C SER A 135 -13.62 -17.24 2.28
N ALA A 136 -14.01 -16.16 1.64
CA ALA A 136 -13.27 -14.90 1.61
C ALA A 136 -14.22 -13.76 1.98
N ASP A 137 -13.78 -12.88 2.87
CA ASP A 137 -14.48 -11.65 3.15
C ASP A 137 -14.07 -10.51 2.20
N SER A 138 -14.48 -9.30 2.55
CA SER A 138 -14.21 -8.14 1.76
C SER A 138 -12.74 -7.77 1.58
N TYR A 139 -12.03 -7.87 2.69
CA TYR A 139 -10.62 -7.58 2.79
C TYR A 139 -9.83 -8.62 2.00
N ASP A 140 -10.18 -9.89 2.17
CA ASP A 140 -9.56 -11.03 1.50
C ASP A 140 -9.61 -10.90 -0.02
N ILE A 141 -10.78 -10.53 -0.56
CA ILE A 141 -10.99 -10.34 -1.99
C ILE A 141 -10.15 -9.17 -2.53
N ALA A 142 -10.07 -8.05 -1.80
CA ALA A 142 -9.25 -6.91 -2.21
C ALA A 142 -7.75 -7.27 -2.27
N HIS A 143 -7.25 -8.01 -1.27
CA HIS A 143 -5.87 -8.52 -1.26
C HIS A 143 -5.60 -9.51 -2.38
N ALA A 144 -6.54 -10.41 -2.67
CA ALA A 144 -6.42 -11.32 -3.80
C ALA A 144 -6.34 -10.56 -5.13
N LEU A 145 -7.17 -9.54 -5.33
CA LEU A 145 -7.12 -8.69 -6.53
C LEU A 145 -5.80 -7.93 -6.66
N ALA A 146 -5.23 -7.46 -5.54
CA ALA A 146 -3.91 -6.83 -5.52
C ALA A 146 -2.82 -7.82 -5.94
N ALA A 147 -2.75 -8.99 -5.31
CA ALA A 147 -1.78 -10.02 -5.64
C ALA A 147 -1.92 -10.50 -7.10
N LEU A 148 -3.14 -10.60 -7.63
CA LEU A 148 -3.39 -10.90 -9.04
C LEU A 148 -2.89 -9.77 -9.95
N ALA A 149 -3.13 -8.51 -9.60
CA ALA A 149 -2.67 -7.36 -10.38
C ALA A 149 -1.13 -7.31 -10.47
N GLU A 150 -0.41 -7.71 -9.43
CA GLU A 150 1.05 -7.77 -9.41
C GLU A 150 1.62 -8.95 -10.20
N ARG A 151 0.99 -10.12 -10.12
CA ARG A 151 1.50 -11.37 -10.72
C ARG A 151 1.24 -11.46 -12.22
N ARG A 152 0.24 -10.75 -12.73
CA ARG A 152 -0.20 -10.86 -14.13
C ARG A 152 0.63 -9.99 -15.07
N THR A 153 0.95 -10.55 -16.23
CA THR A 153 1.57 -9.80 -17.33
C THR A 153 0.60 -8.85 -18.00
N THR A 154 -0.69 -9.23 -18.05
CA THR A 154 -1.78 -8.41 -18.57
C THR A 154 -2.59 -7.85 -17.41
N PRO A 155 -2.69 -6.51 -17.27
CA PRO A 155 -3.48 -5.90 -16.20
C PRO A 155 -4.94 -6.33 -16.23
N LEU A 156 -5.58 -6.36 -15.06
CA LEU A 156 -7.04 -6.55 -14.95
C LEU A 156 -7.76 -5.44 -15.73
N SER A 157 -8.64 -5.81 -16.63
CA SER A 157 -9.17 -4.93 -17.69
C SER A 157 -10.03 -3.79 -17.16
N ARG A 158 -10.74 -3.99 -16.04
CA ARG A 158 -11.70 -3.04 -15.49
C ARG A 158 -11.36 -2.50 -14.11
N VAL A 159 -10.29 -3.00 -13.49
CA VAL A 159 -9.82 -2.52 -12.18
C VAL A 159 -8.33 -2.24 -12.24
N ALA A 160 -7.89 -1.24 -11.50
CA ALA A 160 -6.49 -0.96 -11.19
C ALA A 160 -6.33 -0.98 -9.67
N VAL A 161 -5.19 -1.50 -9.21
CA VAL A 161 -4.88 -1.61 -7.79
C VAL A 161 -3.59 -0.86 -7.51
N PHE A 162 -3.57 -0.09 -6.42
CA PHE A 162 -2.43 0.66 -5.95
C PHE A 162 -2.21 0.37 -4.46
N HIS A 163 -0.96 0.42 -4.02
CA HIS A 163 -0.63 0.35 -2.60
C HIS A 163 -0.45 1.77 -2.06
N ASP A 164 -1.17 2.15 -1.02
CA ASP A 164 -1.11 3.50 -0.46
C ASP A 164 0.08 3.70 0.49
N GLN A 165 0.54 2.69 1.22
CA GLN A 165 1.59 2.82 2.24
C GLN A 165 3.02 2.57 1.73
N VAL A 166 3.24 2.51 0.42
CA VAL A 166 4.55 2.29 -0.18
C VAL A 166 5.24 3.63 -0.48
N GLU A 167 6.58 3.62 -0.54
CA GLU A 167 7.32 4.78 -1.05
C GLU A 167 6.91 5.06 -2.48
N MET A 168 6.19 6.16 -2.67
CA MET A 168 5.75 6.62 -3.97
C MET A 168 6.92 7.26 -4.69
N ASP A 169 7.09 6.92 -5.95
CA ASP A 169 8.02 7.55 -6.88
C ASP A 169 7.28 8.05 -8.14
N GLU A 170 8.02 8.60 -9.08
CA GLU A 170 7.45 9.06 -10.36
C GLU A 170 6.85 7.91 -11.17
N THR A 171 7.42 6.71 -11.07
CA THR A 171 6.92 5.50 -11.74
C THR A 171 5.52 5.14 -11.24
N ALA A 172 5.31 5.15 -9.92
CA ALA A 172 4.03 4.87 -9.30
C ALA A 172 2.98 5.93 -9.67
N LEU A 173 3.36 7.22 -9.68
CA LEU A 173 2.47 8.30 -10.13
C LEU A 173 2.10 8.17 -11.61
N SER A 174 3.07 7.79 -12.44
CA SER A 174 2.85 7.51 -13.86
C SER A 174 1.87 6.35 -14.06
N ALA A 175 2.01 5.27 -13.27
CA ALA A 175 1.11 4.13 -13.29
C ALA A 175 -0.35 4.53 -12.97
N ILE A 176 -0.56 5.49 -12.05
CA ILE A 176 -1.91 6.01 -11.76
C ILE A 176 -2.49 6.71 -12.99
N VAL A 177 -1.76 7.64 -13.62
CA VAL A 177 -2.26 8.35 -14.82
C VAL A 177 -2.58 7.37 -15.95
N HIS A 178 -1.70 6.38 -16.17
CA HIS A 178 -1.93 5.34 -17.18
C HIS A 178 -3.10 4.43 -16.83
N ALA A 179 -3.38 4.15 -15.56
CA ALA A 179 -4.55 3.39 -15.16
C ALA A 179 -5.85 4.13 -15.46
N PHE A 180 -5.94 5.43 -15.15
CA PHE A 180 -7.10 6.25 -15.52
C PHE A 180 -7.33 6.27 -17.03
N ALA A 181 -6.26 6.43 -17.81
CA ALA A 181 -6.32 6.39 -19.26
C ALA A 181 -6.80 5.03 -19.77
N ARG A 182 -6.21 3.94 -19.29
CA ARG A 182 -6.56 2.56 -19.66
C ARG A 182 -8.03 2.25 -19.37
N LEU A 183 -8.51 2.59 -18.19
CA LEU A 183 -9.91 2.38 -17.79
C LEU A 183 -10.88 3.24 -18.62
N SER A 184 -10.40 4.36 -19.19
CA SER A 184 -11.14 5.21 -20.13
C SER A 184 -10.93 4.87 -21.60
N VAL A 185 -10.19 3.80 -21.90
CA VAL A 185 -9.78 3.43 -23.28
C VAL A 185 -9.09 4.62 -23.99
N ALA A 186 -8.36 5.43 -23.23
CA ALA A 186 -7.63 6.60 -23.71
C ALA A 186 -6.13 6.33 -23.74
N GLU A 187 -5.42 7.06 -24.59
CA GLU A 187 -3.95 7.06 -24.65
C GLU A 187 -3.38 8.30 -23.95
N VAL A 188 -2.19 8.16 -23.37
CA VAL A 188 -1.46 9.24 -22.72
C VAL A 188 -0.13 9.45 -23.43
N ALA A 189 0.15 10.69 -23.81
CA ALA A 189 1.40 11.13 -24.40
C ALA A 189 2.00 12.29 -23.60
N GLN A 190 3.32 12.47 -23.70
CA GLN A 190 4.05 13.61 -23.11
C GLN A 190 3.87 13.76 -21.60
N LEU A 191 3.70 12.66 -20.88
CA LEU A 191 3.57 12.66 -19.42
C LEU A 191 4.87 13.14 -18.76
N GLN A 192 4.76 14.19 -17.94
CA GLN A 192 5.87 14.79 -17.22
C GLN A 192 5.44 15.16 -15.81
N PHE A 193 6.29 14.84 -14.84
CA PHE A 193 6.14 15.28 -13.46
C PHE A 193 7.18 16.34 -13.12
N ARG A 194 6.78 17.32 -12.31
CA ARG A 194 7.68 18.32 -11.73
C ARG A 194 7.45 18.38 -10.24
N PHE A 195 8.53 18.29 -9.47
CA PHE A 195 8.47 18.27 -8.02
C PHE A 195 9.20 19.50 -7.45
N GLY A 196 8.52 20.21 -6.56
CA GLY A 196 9.12 21.26 -5.76
C GLY A 196 10.01 20.72 -4.65
N THR A 197 10.64 21.64 -3.92
CA THR A 197 11.47 21.33 -2.75
C THR A 197 10.63 21.25 -1.47
N GLY A 198 11.04 20.43 -0.49
CA GLY A 198 10.38 20.33 0.82
C GLY A 198 9.81 18.94 1.12
N LYS A 199 9.07 18.83 2.24
CA LYS A 199 8.23 17.68 2.62
C LYS A 199 7.02 18.19 3.44
N PRO A 200 5.76 18.00 2.98
CA PRO A 200 5.37 17.52 1.65
C PRO A 200 5.83 18.47 0.53
N ARG A 201 5.87 17.97 -0.71
CA ARG A 201 6.33 18.73 -1.89
C ARG A 201 5.12 19.17 -2.69
N ALA A 202 5.11 20.44 -3.15
CA ALA A 202 4.26 20.81 -4.26
C ALA A 202 4.69 20.02 -5.50
N ALA A 203 3.75 19.48 -6.25
CA ALA A 203 4.01 18.70 -7.45
C ALA A 203 3.04 19.11 -8.56
N HIS A 204 3.48 18.89 -9.79
CA HIS A 204 2.73 19.19 -10.99
C HIS A 204 2.85 18.03 -11.98
N VAL A 205 1.75 17.62 -12.59
CA VAL A 205 1.72 16.68 -13.71
C VAL A 205 1.20 17.39 -14.96
N SER A 206 1.85 17.11 -16.10
CA SER A 206 1.40 17.56 -17.41
C SER A 206 1.38 16.38 -18.37
N PHE A 207 0.29 16.20 -19.13
CA PHE A 207 0.18 15.17 -20.16
C PHE A 207 -0.85 15.53 -21.22
N THR A 208 -0.82 14.83 -22.35
CA THR A 208 -1.78 14.97 -23.44
C THR A 208 -2.55 13.67 -23.63
N SER A 209 -3.88 13.75 -23.76
CA SER A 209 -4.76 12.63 -24.10
C SER A 209 -5.81 13.09 -25.09
N ALA A 210 -6.04 12.32 -26.16
CA ALA A 210 -6.98 12.67 -27.24
C ALA A 210 -6.82 14.12 -27.77
N GLY A 211 -5.58 14.61 -27.86
CA GLY A 211 -5.27 15.99 -28.30
C GLY A 211 -5.57 17.08 -27.27
N ARG A 212 -6.05 16.74 -26.08
CA ARG A 212 -6.28 17.66 -24.95
C ARG A 212 -5.13 17.57 -23.97
N ARG A 213 -4.62 18.73 -23.57
CA ARG A 213 -3.61 18.84 -22.52
C ARG A 213 -4.27 18.87 -21.15
N CYS A 214 -3.72 18.11 -20.21
CA CYS A 214 -4.01 18.15 -18.78
C CYS A 214 -2.79 18.75 -18.07
N ASP A 215 -3.04 19.70 -17.19
CA ASP A 215 -2.05 20.28 -16.29
C ASP A 215 -2.68 20.32 -14.90
N LEU A 216 -2.03 19.68 -13.92
CA LEU A 216 -2.60 19.52 -12.59
C LEU A 216 -1.53 19.67 -11.51
N ASP A 217 -1.85 20.50 -10.52
CA ASP A 217 -1.08 20.65 -9.30
C ASP A 217 -1.63 19.73 -8.18
N PHE A 218 -0.73 19.15 -7.38
CA PHE A 218 -1.08 18.27 -6.28
C PHE A 218 0.01 18.26 -5.18
N THR A 219 -0.31 17.66 -4.04
CA THR A 219 0.62 17.55 -2.91
C THR A 219 1.26 16.16 -2.86
N PHE A 220 2.58 16.10 -2.95
CA PHE A 220 3.33 14.85 -2.92
C PHE A 220 3.97 14.59 -1.56
N HIS A 221 3.52 13.52 -0.90
CA HIS A 221 3.95 13.15 0.45
C HIS A 221 5.10 12.12 0.48
N ALA A 222 5.49 11.54 -0.66
CA ALA A 222 6.48 10.47 -0.84
C ALA A 222 6.16 9.14 -0.14
N LYS A 223 5.48 9.19 1.01
CA LYS A 223 4.75 8.06 1.61
C LYS A 223 3.29 8.45 1.56
N ASN A 224 2.43 7.57 1.08
CA ASN A 224 1.02 7.82 0.79
C ASN A 224 0.71 8.25 -0.64
N LEU A 225 -0.36 7.68 -1.17
CA LEU A 225 -0.99 8.15 -2.40
C LEU A 225 -1.47 9.60 -2.23
N PRO A 226 -1.32 10.45 -3.27
CA PRO A 226 -1.80 11.82 -3.22
C PRO A 226 -3.33 11.85 -3.36
N GLY A 227 -4.06 11.98 -2.26
CA GLY A 227 -5.54 11.95 -2.28
C GLY A 227 -6.17 13.06 -3.14
N ASP A 228 -5.52 14.23 -3.21
CA ASP A 228 -5.93 15.36 -4.06
C ASP A 228 -5.71 15.13 -5.57
N PHE A 229 -5.04 14.02 -5.94
CA PHE A 229 -4.71 13.68 -7.32
C PHE A 229 -5.83 12.94 -8.07
N PHE A 230 -6.53 12.03 -7.39
CA PHE A 230 -7.48 11.13 -8.04
C PHE A 230 -8.73 11.84 -8.57
N GLY A 231 -9.34 12.72 -7.77
CA GLY A 231 -10.59 13.40 -8.14
C GLY A 231 -10.48 14.25 -9.40
N PRO A 232 -9.47 15.13 -9.55
CA PRO A 232 -9.34 15.89 -10.78
C PRO A 232 -8.88 15.04 -11.99
N LEU A 233 -8.08 13.99 -11.79
CA LEU A 233 -7.78 13.02 -12.88
C LEU A 233 -9.05 12.34 -13.39
N ALA A 234 -9.90 11.86 -12.48
CA ALA A 234 -11.19 11.27 -12.84
C ALA A 234 -12.02 12.21 -13.71
N ARG A 235 -12.11 13.50 -13.34
CA ARG A 235 -12.83 14.52 -14.11
C ARG A 235 -12.26 14.72 -15.51
N PHE A 236 -10.94 14.81 -15.63
CA PHE A 236 -10.30 14.99 -16.94
C PHE A 236 -10.65 13.84 -17.90
N PHE A 237 -10.53 12.60 -17.42
CA PHE A 237 -10.79 11.42 -18.25
C PHE A 237 -12.29 11.18 -18.48
N GLN A 238 -13.16 11.46 -17.51
CA GLN A 238 -14.61 11.36 -17.68
C GLN A 238 -15.16 12.37 -18.69
N GLN A 239 -14.60 13.58 -18.77
CA GLN A 239 -15.02 14.55 -19.79
C GLN A 239 -14.61 14.14 -21.21
N ALA A 240 -13.59 13.29 -21.35
CA ALA A 240 -13.13 12.83 -22.66
C ALA A 240 -13.97 11.65 -23.18
N ASP A 241 -14.52 10.86 -22.26
CA ASP A 241 -15.27 9.64 -22.56
C ASP A 241 -16.59 9.64 -21.77
N HIS A 242 -17.72 9.81 -22.46
CA HIS A 242 -19.08 9.86 -21.90
C HIS A 242 -19.56 8.57 -21.17
N GLY A 243 -18.64 7.66 -20.85
CA GLY A 243 -18.92 6.44 -20.09
C GLY A 243 -19.10 6.67 -18.58
N PRO A 244 -19.19 5.58 -17.80
CA PRO A 244 -19.46 5.63 -16.37
C PRO A 244 -18.40 6.41 -15.57
N PRO A 245 -18.77 6.99 -14.41
CA PRO A 245 -17.84 7.64 -13.51
C PRO A 245 -16.81 6.67 -12.94
N PHE A 246 -15.76 7.22 -12.36
CA PHE A 246 -14.80 6.45 -11.59
C PHE A 246 -15.28 6.25 -10.15
N ALA A 247 -14.97 5.08 -9.61
CA ALA A 247 -15.15 4.77 -8.20
C ALA A 247 -13.81 4.32 -7.60
N LEU A 248 -13.59 4.69 -6.33
CA LEU A 248 -12.43 4.30 -5.53
C LEU A 248 -12.87 3.47 -4.34
N GLY A 249 -12.18 2.36 -4.10
CA GLY A 249 -12.30 1.60 -2.86
C GLY A 249 -10.98 1.61 -2.10
N GLY A 250 -11.05 1.78 -0.78
CA GLY A 250 -9.88 1.80 0.10
C GLY A 250 -9.94 0.65 1.10
N PHE A 251 -8.90 -0.18 1.16
CA PHE A 251 -8.80 -1.36 2.01
C PHE A 251 -7.44 -1.40 2.68
N ASP A 252 -7.37 -1.00 3.96
CA ASP A 252 -6.12 -0.91 4.74
C ASP A 252 -5.02 -0.14 4.01
N ASN A 253 -4.16 -0.85 3.26
CA ASN A 253 -3.08 -0.28 2.49
C ASN A 253 -3.26 -0.35 0.95
N LEU A 254 -4.47 -0.66 0.48
CA LEU A 254 -4.82 -0.86 -0.92
C LEU A 254 -5.85 0.17 -1.37
N VAL A 255 -5.66 0.66 -2.59
CA VAL A 255 -6.62 1.51 -3.29
C VAL A 255 -6.99 0.85 -4.61
N LEU A 256 -8.27 0.54 -4.78
CA LEU A 256 -8.83 -0.02 -6.01
C LEU A 256 -9.53 1.09 -6.78
N LEU A 257 -9.21 1.22 -8.07
CA LEU A 257 -9.82 2.16 -8.99
C LEU A 257 -10.53 1.41 -10.10
N THR A 258 -11.78 1.79 -10.39
CA THR A 258 -12.60 1.18 -11.44
C THR A 258 -13.57 2.19 -12.00
N ARG A 259 -14.29 1.82 -13.06
CA ARG A 259 -15.40 2.60 -13.61
C ARG A 259 -16.69 1.81 -13.49
N MET A 260 -17.70 2.42 -12.89
CA MET A 260 -18.99 1.80 -12.65
C MET A 260 -20.10 2.83 -12.58
N THR A 261 -21.32 2.43 -12.94
CA THR A 261 -22.52 3.25 -12.71
C THR A 261 -22.91 3.22 -11.24
N ASP A 262 -23.76 4.17 -10.82
CA ASP A 262 -24.28 4.19 -9.44
C ASP A 262 -25.03 2.89 -9.10
N GLU A 263 -25.78 2.33 -10.05
CA GLU A 263 -26.48 1.04 -9.87
C GLU A 263 -25.51 -0.14 -9.66
N GLN A 264 -24.42 -0.17 -10.43
CA GLN A 264 -23.37 -1.20 -10.26
C GLN A 264 -22.66 -1.06 -8.93
N LEU A 265 -22.42 0.18 -8.51
CA LEU A 265 -21.80 0.51 -7.23
C LEU A 265 -22.67 0.07 -6.05
N GLU A 266 -23.96 0.40 -6.09
CA GLU A 266 -24.94 -0.02 -5.08
C GLU A 266 -25.03 -1.54 -5.00
N THR A 267 -25.09 -2.21 -6.17
CA THR A 267 -25.13 -3.68 -6.24
C THR A 267 -23.88 -4.32 -5.65
N LEU A 268 -22.69 -3.78 -5.97
CA LEU A 268 -21.42 -4.27 -5.45
C LEU A 268 -21.35 -4.14 -3.93
N ASN A 269 -21.61 -2.94 -3.40
CA ASN A 269 -21.59 -2.66 -1.96
C ASN A 269 -22.60 -3.55 -1.22
N ALA A 270 -23.82 -3.70 -1.75
CA ALA A 270 -24.86 -4.55 -1.14
C ALA A 270 -24.52 -6.05 -1.19
N THR A 271 -23.81 -6.51 -2.22
CA THR A 271 -23.50 -7.94 -2.38
C THR A 271 -22.36 -8.35 -1.48
N LEU A 272 -21.32 -7.51 -1.44
CA LEU A 272 -20.05 -7.85 -0.82
C LEU A 272 -20.03 -7.62 0.70
N ASP A 273 -20.60 -6.53 1.20
CA ASP A 273 -20.75 -6.33 2.64
C ASP A 273 -21.97 -5.44 2.94
N PRO A 274 -23.16 -6.03 3.22
CA PRO A 274 -24.38 -5.29 3.49
C PRO A 274 -24.26 -4.44 4.78
N GLY A 275 -23.79 -3.21 4.65
CA GLY A 275 -23.55 -2.30 5.77
C GLY A 275 -22.24 -1.53 5.71
N MET A 276 -21.35 -1.87 4.76
CA MET A 276 -20.11 -1.15 4.51
C MET A 276 -20.02 -0.68 3.06
N THR A 277 -19.45 0.51 2.88
CA THR A 277 -19.18 1.08 1.56
C THR A 277 -17.79 0.62 1.12
N TRP A 278 -17.71 -0.28 0.16
CA TRP A 278 -16.45 -0.73 -0.42
C TRP A 278 -15.85 0.28 -1.37
N PHE A 279 -16.71 0.84 -2.21
CA PHE A 279 -16.35 1.82 -3.21
C PHE A 279 -17.18 3.07 -3.00
N GLU A 280 -16.54 4.22 -3.22
CA GLU A 280 -17.18 5.52 -3.26
C GLU A 280 -16.99 6.13 -4.65
N PRO A 281 -17.99 6.84 -5.19
CA PRO A 281 -17.81 7.56 -6.42
C PRO A 281 -16.74 8.62 -6.20
N LEU A 282 -15.79 8.74 -7.13
CA LEU A 282 -14.90 9.89 -7.17
C LEU A 282 -15.74 11.10 -7.54
N ALA A 283 -16.18 11.84 -6.53
CA ALA A 283 -17.11 12.95 -6.71
C ALA A 283 -16.59 13.90 -7.81
N PRO A 284 -17.47 14.36 -8.74
CA PRO A 284 -17.19 15.59 -9.46
C PRO A 284 -17.17 16.71 -8.40
N GLY A 285 -15.96 17.05 -7.91
CA GLY A 285 -15.79 17.85 -6.70
C GLY A 285 -16.59 19.15 -6.66
N ALA A 286 -17.06 19.47 -5.44
CA ALA A 286 -17.55 20.78 -5.02
C ALA A 286 -16.46 21.87 -5.13
#